data_AF-A0A2V9RXP1-F1
#
_entry.id   AF-A0A2V9RXP1-F1
#
_cell.length_a   1.000
_cell.length_b   1.000
_cell.length_c   1.000
_cell.angle_alpha   90.00
_cell.angle_beta   90.00
_cell.angle_gamma   90.00
#
_symmetry.space_group_name_H-M   'P 1'
#
loop_
_entity.id
_entity.type
_entity.pdbx_description
1 polymer ?
#
loop_
_entity_poly.entity_id
_entity_poly.type
_entity_poly.pdbx_seq_one_letter_code
_entity_poly.pdbx_strand_id
1 'polypeptide(L)'
;MPRARSPRNGSTRSSSVSALSTPSNSDVITGEEKKKAGSTDVESEIRRRAYELYEQRGYTEGYEKEDWLVAEREIMARYNNQHSA
;
A
#
# COMPACT_ATOMS: atom_id res chain seq x y z
N MET A 1 -37.38 47.79 7.25
CA MET A 1 -36.41 48.22 6.22
C MET A 1 -35.39 47.11 6.00
N PRO A 2 -35.25 46.51 4.80
CA PRO A 2 -34.20 45.51 4.55
C PRO A 2 -33.06 46.10 3.69
N ARG A 3 -31.81 46.08 4.16
CA ARG A 3 -30.63 46.44 3.34
C ARG A 3 -29.48 45.44 3.53
N ALA A 4 -29.17 44.81 2.39
CA ALA A 4 -27.92 44.22 1.92
C ALA A 4 -27.26 43.06 2.68
N ARG A 5 -27.35 41.88 2.05
CA ARG A 5 -26.40 40.76 2.17
C ARG A 5 -25.02 41.19 1.66
N SER A 6 -23.97 40.91 2.43
CA SER A 6 -22.58 41.09 2.02
C SER A 6 -22.16 40.04 0.97
N PRO A 7 -21.54 40.44 -0.16
CA PRO A 7 -20.79 39.54 -1.02
C PRO A 7 -19.31 39.94 -1.05
N ARG A 8 -18.42 39.09 -0.54
CA ARG A 8 -16.95 39.15 -0.72
C ARG A 8 -16.41 37.94 0.04
N ASN A 9 -15.69 36.99 -0.54
CA ASN A 9 -14.43 37.13 -1.27
C ASN A 9 -14.18 35.70 -1.83
N GLY A 10 -13.94 35.46 -3.13
CA GLY A 10 -12.73 35.84 -3.83
C GLY A 10 -11.70 34.70 -3.76
N SER A 11 -11.73 33.81 -4.77
CA SER A 11 -10.65 32.96 -5.31
C SER A 11 -9.52 32.48 -4.40
N THR A 12 -9.40 31.15 -4.26
CA THR A 12 -8.22 30.40 -4.78
C THR A 12 -8.65 28.99 -5.19
N ARG A 13 -8.86 28.79 -6.49
CA ARG A 13 -8.82 27.46 -7.12
C ARG A 13 -7.35 27.03 -7.07
N SER A 14 -6.99 26.19 -6.12
CA SER A 14 -5.65 25.61 -6.03
C SER A 14 -5.45 24.59 -7.15
N SER A 15 -4.76 25.05 -8.19
CA SER A 15 -3.73 24.32 -8.92
C SER A 15 -4.12 22.98 -9.53
N SER A 16 -4.64 23.04 -10.75
CA SER A 16 -4.41 22.03 -11.78
C SER A 16 -2.91 21.98 -12.10
N VAL A 17 -2.22 20.93 -11.64
CA VAL A 17 -0.92 20.55 -12.20
C VAL A 17 -1.18 19.51 -13.28
N SER A 18 -1.29 19.99 -14.52
CA SER A 18 -1.25 19.14 -15.70
C SER A 18 0.21 18.87 -16.07
N ALA A 19 0.48 17.60 -16.34
CA ALA A 19 1.54 17.06 -17.17
C ALA A 19 2.99 17.18 -16.65
N LEU A 20 3.45 16.08 -16.06
CA LEU A 20 4.70 15.46 -16.50
C LEU A 20 4.45 13.97 -16.75
N SER A 21 4.29 13.64 -18.03
CA SER A 21 4.49 12.30 -18.55
C SER A 21 5.99 11.99 -18.50
N THR A 22 6.37 11.03 -17.67
CA THR A 22 7.37 10.00 -17.99
C THR A 22 7.12 8.80 -17.08
N PRO A 23 6.62 7.66 -17.59
CA PRO A 23 6.84 6.38 -16.94
C PRO A 23 8.30 6.02 -17.18
N SER A 24 9.17 6.36 -16.23
CA SER A 24 10.58 5.99 -16.27
C SER A 24 10.99 5.53 -14.89
N ASN A 25 11.49 4.30 -14.86
CA ASN A 25 12.05 3.55 -13.75
C ASN A 25 11.05 2.87 -12.80
N SER A 26 10.60 1.69 -13.22
CA SER A 26 10.98 0.48 -12.49
C SER A 26 11.06 -0.73 -13.43
N ASP A 27 11.92 -0.64 -14.46
CA ASP A 27 12.72 -1.79 -14.88
C ASP A 27 13.72 -2.14 -13.75
N VAL A 28 13.18 -2.53 -12.60
CA VAL A 28 13.81 -3.38 -11.61
C VAL A 28 12.84 -4.53 -11.41
N ILE A 29 12.57 -5.24 -12.50
CA ILE A 29 12.38 -6.68 -12.44
C ILE A 29 13.78 -7.29 -12.22
N THR A 30 14.44 -6.90 -11.12
CA THR A 30 15.52 -7.70 -10.55
C THR A 30 14.81 -8.78 -9.76
N GLY A 31 14.31 -9.77 -10.51
CA GLY A 31 13.98 -11.08 -9.97
C GLY A 31 15.25 -11.79 -9.53
N GLU A 32 15.98 -11.25 -8.56
CA GLU A 32 17.13 -11.88 -7.92
C GLU A 32 17.32 -11.30 -6.50
N GLU A 33 16.40 -11.57 -5.57
CA GLU A 33 16.82 -11.81 -4.18
C GLU A 33 16.63 -13.28 -3.84
N LYS A 34 17.54 -14.03 -4.47
CA LYS A 34 17.89 -15.39 -4.17
C LYS A 34 18.27 -15.50 -2.68
N LYS A 35 17.37 -16.07 -1.89
CA LYS A 35 17.68 -16.95 -0.76
C LYS A 35 18.52 -16.34 0.39
N LYS A 36 17.87 -15.61 1.29
CA LYS A 36 18.17 -15.72 2.75
C LYS A 36 17.24 -16.79 3.34
N ALA A 37 17.48 -18.03 2.90
CA ALA A 37 16.60 -19.20 2.93
C ALA A 37 16.19 -19.70 4.32
N GLY A 38 15.29 -18.98 4.99
CA GLY A 38 14.55 -19.48 6.14
C GLY A 38 13.66 -18.39 6.74
N SER A 39 14.28 -17.29 7.18
CA SER A 39 13.56 -16.16 7.81
C SER A 39 13.09 -15.11 6.79
N THR A 40 13.85 -14.86 5.72
CA THR A 40 13.37 -13.92 4.68
C THR A 40 12.31 -14.55 3.78
N ASP A 41 12.19 -15.87 3.77
CA ASP A 41 11.15 -16.56 3.01
C ASP A 41 9.77 -16.29 3.63
N VAL A 42 9.67 -16.45 4.96
CA VAL A 42 8.49 -16.11 5.74
C VAL A 42 8.14 -14.62 5.58
N GLU A 43 9.10 -13.71 5.75
CA GLU A 43 8.84 -12.27 5.62
C GLU A 43 8.44 -11.85 4.19
N SER A 44 8.99 -12.51 3.16
CA SER A 44 8.59 -12.28 1.77
C SER A 44 7.16 -12.74 1.52
N GLU A 45 6.76 -13.87 2.09
CA GLU A 45 5.39 -14.38 2.00
C GLU A 45 4.41 -13.48 2.76
N ILE A 46 4.81 -12.96 3.93
CA ILE A 46 4.01 -11.98 4.69
C ILE A 46 3.79 -10.72 3.85
N ARG A 47 4.85 -10.18 3.25
CA ARG A 47 4.74 -9.00 2.38
C ARG A 47 3.81 -9.24 1.21
N ARG A 48 3.95 -10.39 0.53
CA ARG A 48 3.10 -10.76 -0.60
C ARG A 48 1.63 -10.85 -0.17
N ARG A 49 1.38 -11.49 0.97
CA ARG A 49 0.02 -11.67 1.49
C ARG A 49 -0.60 -10.35 1.96
N ALA A 50 0.18 -9.46 2.57
CA ALA A 50 -0.27 -8.12 2.95
C ALA A 50 -0.66 -7.28 1.73
N TYR A 51 0.13 -7.36 0.65
CA TYR A 51 -0.18 -6.68 -0.60
C TYR A 51 -1.48 -7.21 -1.23
N GLU A 52 -1.69 -8.52 -1.25
CA GLU A 52 -2.93 -9.11 -1.75
C GLU A 52 -4.17 -8.67 -0.94
N LEU A 53 -4.04 -8.54 0.39
CA LEU A 53 -5.10 -8.00 1.26
C LEU A 53 -5.40 -6.52 0.92
N TYR A 54 -4.36 -5.73 0.69
CA TYR A 54 -4.49 -4.33 0.26
C TYR A 54 -5.19 -4.19 -1.10
N GLU A 55 -4.87 -5.06 -2.06
CA GLU A 55 -5.53 -5.10 -3.37
C GLU A 55 -7.00 -5.53 -3.26
N GLN A 56 -7.30 -6.57 -2.46
CA GLN A 56 -8.67 -7.04 -2.23
C GLN A 56 -9.56 -5.97 -1.61
N ARG A 57 -8.99 -5.07 -0.81
CA ARG A 57 -9.70 -3.96 -0.16
C ARG A 57 -9.82 -2.72 -1.04
N GLY A 58 -9.24 -2.74 -2.23
CA GLY A 58 -9.32 -1.64 -3.20
C GLY A 58 -8.34 -0.51 -2.93
N TYR A 59 -7.10 -0.83 -2.54
CA TYR A 59 -6.01 0.12 -2.39
C TYR A 59 -6.30 1.23 -1.36
N THR A 60 -6.92 0.86 -0.24
CA THR A 60 -7.27 1.82 0.82
C THR A 60 -6.05 2.07 1.71
N GLU A 61 -5.50 3.29 1.62
CA GLU A 61 -4.39 3.74 2.46
C GLU A 61 -4.78 3.76 3.95
N GLY A 62 -3.79 3.52 4.83
CA GLY A 62 -3.98 3.52 6.29
C GLY A 62 -4.21 2.16 6.93
N TYR A 63 -4.33 1.10 6.12
CA TYR A 63 -4.53 -0.28 6.60
C TYR A 63 -3.31 -1.18 6.40
N GLU A 64 -2.24 -0.66 5.80
CA GLU A 64 -0.98 -1.38 5.56
C GLU A 64 -0.49 -2.15 6.80
N LYS A 65 -0.53 -1.53 7.98
CA LYS A 65 -0.15 -2.20 9.24
C LYS A 65 -1.08 -3.35 9.61
N GLU A 66 -2.37 -3.17 9.39
CA GLU A 66 -3.38 -4.18 9.72
C GLU A 66 -3.27 -5.36 8.74
N ASP A 67 -3.16 -5.06 7.44
CA ASP A 67 -2.93 -6.05 6.38
C ASP A 67 -1.61 -6.81 6.62
N TRP A 68 -0.56 -6.13 7.06
CA TRP A 68 0.70 -6.76 7.47
C TRP A 68 0.54 -7.71 8.65
N LEU A 69 -0.14 -7.28 9.73
CA LEU A 69 -0.35 -8.12 10.92
C LEU A 69 -1.22 -9.35 10.61
N VAL A 70 -2.25 -9.18 9.77
CA VAL A 70 -3.09 -10.28 9.31
C VAL A 70 -2.29 -11.27 8.47
N ALA A 71 -1.46 -10.76 7.55
CA ALA A 71 -0.56 -11.59 6.78
C ALA A 71 0.46 -12.33 7.66
N GLU A 72 1.08 -11.65 8.62
CA GLU A 72 2.04 -12.22 9.56
C GLU A 72 1.45 -13.41 10.32
N ARG A 73 0.25 -13.25 10.89
CA ARG A 73 -0.40 -14.36 11.60
C ARG A 73 -0.67 -15.54 10.68
N GLU A 74 -1.07 -15.28 9.44
CA GLU A 74 -1.47 -16.33 8.51
C GLU A 74 -0.25 -17.14 8.03
N ILE A 75 0.86 -16.47 7.71
CA ILE A 75 2.09 -17.13 7.29
C ILE A 75 2.75 -17.84 8.48
N MET A 76 2.81 -17.21 9.66
CA MET A 76 3.35 -17.85 10.87
C MET A 76 2.57 -19.12 11.24
N ALA A 77 1.24 -19.11 11.15
CA ALA A 77 0.42 -20.28 11.40
C ALA A 77 0.72 -21.42 10.40
N ARG A 78 0.88 -21.09 9.11
CA ARG A 78 1.26 -22.07 8.07
C ARG A 78 2.64 -22.64 8.31
N TYR A 79 3.62 -21.79 8.63
CA TYR A 79 5.01 -22.19 8.87
C TYR A 79 5.14 -23.09 10.11
N ASN A 80 4.47 -22.75 11.20
CA ASN A 80 4.43 -23.57 12.41
C ASN A 80 3.84 -24.96 12.16
N ASN A 81 2.80 -25.03 11.31
CA ASN A 81 2.18 -26.29 10.92
C ASN A 81 3.07 -27.11 9.96
N GLN A 82 3.87 -26.46 9.12
CA GLN A 82 4.82 -27.13 8.22
C GLN A 82 6.07 -27.67 8.93
N HIS A 83 6.51 -27.03 10.01
CA HIS A 83 7.67 -27.47 10.80
C HIS A 83 7.36 -28.60 11.79
N SER A 84 6.09 -28.97 11.98
CA SER A 84 5.65 -29.99 12.95
C SER A 84 5.42 -31.39 12.34
N ALA A 85 5.91 -31.68 11.13
CA ALA A 85 5.70 -32.94 10.41
C ALA A 85 6.98 -33.75 10.22
#